data_AF-A0A4W5KSG1-F1
#
_entry.id   AF-A0A4W5KSG1-F1
#
_cell.length_a   1.000
_cell.length_b   1.000
_cell.length_c   1.000
_cell.angle_alpha   90.00
_cell.angle_beta   90.00
_cell.angle_gamma   90.00
#
_symmetry.space_group_name_H-M   'P 1'
#
loop_
_entity.id
_entity.type
_entity.pdbx_description
1 polymer ?
#
loop_
_entity_poly.entity_id
_entity_poly.type
_entity_poly.pdbx_seq_one_letter_code
_entity_poly.pdbx_strand_id
1 'polypeptide(L)'
;MCMFLEGPMDVNMTEIPMEEIELKFSKYLDVHFGGHWKPKDCKPRWKVAILIPFRNRYEHLPILFQHLTPMLQRQRLQFAYYVIEQVTQL
;
A
#
# COMPACT_ATOMS: atom_id res chain seq x y z
N MET A 1 6.95 -3.13 -22.01
CA MET A 1 7.77 -2.81 -20.82
C MET A 1 6.84 -2.67 -19.63
N CYS A 2 7.10 -3.36 -18.51
CA CYS A 2 6.14 -3.52 -17.39
C CYS A 2 6.40 -2.48 -16.28
N MET A 3 6.58 -1.20 -16.60
CA MET A 3 6.78 -0.14 -15.59
C MET A 3 6.28 1.20 -16.14
N PHE A 4 5.54 1.97 -15.34
CA PHE A 4 4.99 3.26 -15.73
C PHE A 4 5.14 4.26 -14.59
N LEU A 5 6.24 5.03 -14.61
CA LEU A 5 6.56 6.04 -13.60
C LEU A 5 6.25 7.43 -14.14
N GLU A 6 5.53 8.24 -13.36
CA GLU A 6 5.16 9.61 -13.72
C GLU A 6 6.07 10.66 -13.04
N GLY A 7 6.93 10.23 -12.11
CA GLY A 7 7.87 11.09 -11.41
C GLY A 7 7.34 11.58 -10.06
N PRO A 8 7.53 12.86 -9.69
CA PRO A 8 7.11 13.42 -8.42
C PRO A 8 5.61 13.21 -8.13
N MET A 9 5.25 13.16 -6.85
CA MET A 9 3.87 12.98 -6.39
C MET A 9 3.61 13.93 -5.23
N ASP A 10 2.50 14.66 -5.31
CA ASP A 10 2.03 15.50 -4.20
C ASP A 10 1.49 14.61 -3.07
N VAL A 11 1.88 14.92 -1.84
CA VAL A 11 1.52 14.13 -0.66
C VAL A 11 0.53 14.91 0.19
N ASN A 12 -0.65 14.33 0.39
CA ASN A 12 -1.65 14.86 1.30
C ASN A 12 -1.51 14.21 2.68
N MET A 13 -1.24 15.01 3.72
CA MET A 13 -1.04 14.55 5.09
C MET A 13 -2.29 14.69 5.97
N THR A 14 -3.43 15.09 5.40
CA THR A 14 -4.68 15.17 6.14
C THR A 14 -5.07 13.77 6.63
N GLU A 15 -5.43 13.69 7.90
CA GLU A 15 -5.91 12.47 8.51
C GLU A 15 -7.14 11.94 7.77
N ILE A 16 -7.14 10.65 7.53
CA ILE A 16 -8.20 9.94 6.83
C ILE A 16 -8.52 8.64 7.58
N PRO A 17 -9.81 8.32 7.73
CA PRO A 17 -10.23 7.10 8.42
C PRO A 17 -9.82 5.85 7.64
N MET A 18 -9.53 4.76 8.35
CA MET A 18 -9.10 3.50 7.72
C MET A 18 -10.17 2.93 6.78
N GLU A 19 -11.44 3.14 7.11
CA GLU A 19 -12.60 2.72 6.33
C GLU A 19 -12.59 3.32 4.92
N GLU A 20 -12.11 4.56 4.77
CA GLU A 20 -11.95 5.19 3.46
C GLU A 20 -10.85 4.50 2.63
N ILE A 21 -9.78 4.05 3.27
CA ILE A 21 -8.70 3.28 2.62
C ILE A 21 -9.19 1.91 2.19
N GLU A 22 -9.92 1.19 3.03
CA GLU A 22 -10.49 -0.12 2.68
C GLU A 22 -11.45 -0.03 1.49
N LEU A 23 -12.27 1.03 1.47
CA LEU A 23 -13.12 1.35 0.33
C LEU A 23 -12.30 1.62 -0.93
N LYS A 24 -11.21 2.41 -0.82
CA LYS A 24 -10.31 2.69 -1.95
C LYS A 24 -9.63 1.44 -2.47
N PHE A 25 -9.17 0.58 -1.57
CA PHE A 25 -8.52 -0.70 -1.89
C PHE A 25 -9.43 -1.59 -2.71
N SER A 26 -10.67 -1.78 -2.27
CA SER A 26 -11.64 -2.66 -2.93
C SER A 26 -12.24 -2.07 -4.21
N LYS A 27 -12.60 -0.79 -4.21
CA LYS A 27 -13.34 -0.18 -5.34
C LYS A 27 -12.47 0.40 -6.44
N TYR A 28 -11.32 0.98 -6.09
CA TYR A 28 -10.54 1.80 -7.04
C TYR A 28 -9.16 1.22 -7.33
N LEU A 29 -8.51 0.62 -6.34
CA LEU A 29 -7.13 0.14 -6.46
C LEU A 29 -7.03 -1.36 -6.72
N ASP A 30 -8.13 -2.13 -6.67
CA ASP A 30 -8.14 -3.58 -6.91
C ASP A 30 -7.13 -4.33 -5.99
N VAL A 31 -6.94 -3.82 -4.78
CA VAL A 31 -6.13 -4.47 -3.74
C VAL A 31 -7.00 -5.52 -3.06
N HIS A 32 -6.53 -6.76 -3.08
CA HIS A 32 -7.23 -7.89 -2.48
C HIS A 32 -6.94 -8.00 -0.97
N PHE A 33 -7.72 -8.86 -0.31
CA PHE A 33 -7.57 -9.18 1.11
C PHE A 33 -6.11 -9.39 1.51
N GLY A 34 -5.72 -8.89 2.68
CA GLY A 34 -4.33 -8.93 3.16
C GLY A 34 -3.39 -7.93 2.48
N GLY A 35 -3.93 -6.96 1.74
CA GLY A 35 -3.13 -5.94 1.04
C GLY A 35 -2.42 -6.46 -0.20
N HIS A 36 -2.90 -7.57 -0.78
CA HIS A 36 -2.26 -8.22 -1.93
C HIS A 36 -2.63 -7.55 -3.26
N TRP A 37 -1.63 -7.29 -4.09
CA TRP A 37 -1.86 -6.80 -5.46
C TRP A 37 -0.87 -7.42 -6.45
N LYS A 38 -1.30 -7.58 -7.71
CA LYS A 38 -0.45 -7.98 -8.83
C LYS A 38 -0.95 -7.33 -10.14
N PRO A 39 -0.05 -6.96 -11.08
CA PRO A 39 -0.47 -6.49 -12.38
C PRO A 39 -1.19 -7.60 -13.16
N LYS A 40 -2.24 -7.23 -13.90
CA LYS A 40 -3.04 -8.15 -14.75
C LYS A 40 -2.59 -8.15 -16.22
N ASP A 41 -1.86 -7.12 -16.61
CA ASP A 41 -1.45 -6.79 -17.99
C ASP A 41 0.01 -7.17 -18.30
N CYS A 42 0.80 -7.52 -17.29
CA CYS A 42 2.18 -7.98 -17.49
C CYS A 42 2.67 -8.90 -16.38
N LYS A 43 3.76 -9.64 -16.66
CA LYS A 43 4.45 -10.44 -15.64
C LYS A 43 5.32 -9.51 -14.76
N PRO A 44 5.08 -9.43 -13.44
CA PRO A 44 5.86 -8.58 -12.56
C PRO A 44 7.30 -9.06 -12.47
N ARG A 45 8.26 -8.13 -12.46
CA ARG A 45 9.69 -8.45 -12.28
C ARG A 45 10.01 -8.87 -10.85
N TRP A 46 9.28 -8.30 -9.88
CA TRP A 46 9.55 -8.46 -8.46
C TRP A 46 8.29 -8.87 -7.70
N LYS A 47 8.49 -9.76 -6.72
CA LYS A 47 7.50 -10.12 -5.70
C LYS A 47 7.99 -9.62 -4.35
N VAL A 48 7.30 -8.64 -3.77
CA VAL A 48 7.78 -7.81 -2.66
C VAL A 48 6.87 -7.96 -1.44
N ALA A 49 7.47 -8.21 -0.27
CA ALA A 49 6.78 -8.11 1.01
C ALA A 49 7.12 -6.76 1.64
N ILE A 50 6.10 -5.94 1.94
CA ILE A 50 6.28 -4.59 2.49
C ILE A 50 6.04 -4.67 3.99
N LEU A 51 7.13 -4.69 4.74
CA LEU A 51 7.10 -4.77 6.20
C LEU A 51 6.98 -3.35 6.77
N ILE A 52 5.89 -3.07 7.49
CA ILE A 52 5.65 -1.80 8.16
C ILE A 52 5.75 -2.05 9.66
N PRO A 53 6.88 -1.69 10.31
CA PRO A 53 6.94 -1.72 11.76
C PRO A 53 5.94 -0.69 12.32
N PHE A 54 5.13 -1.12 13.29
CA PHE A 54 4.01 -0.34 13.76
C PHE A 54 3.89 -0.39 15.29
N ARG A 55 3.61 0.76 15.89
CA ARG A 55 3.31 0.92 17.33
C ARG A 55 2.51 2.20 17.55
N ASN A 56 1.23 2.09 17.87
CA ASN A 56 0.36 3.22 18.21
C ASN A 56 0.41 4.40 17.21
N ARG A 57 0.39 4.12 15.90
CA ARG A 57 0.42 5.13 14.82
C ARG A 57 -0.77 5.00 13.87
N TYR A 58 -1.95 4.78 14.42
CA TYR A 58 -3.15 4.47 13.64
C TYR A 58 -3.54 5.56 12.63
N GLU A 59 -3.26 6.83 12.92
CA GLU A 59 -3.52 7.95 12.02
C GLU A 59 -2.56 8.00 10.81
N HIS A 60 -1.33 7.52 10.97
CA HIS A 60 -0.31 7.57 9.91
C HIS A 60 -0.47 6.45 8.88
N LEU A 61 -1.01 5.31 9.32
CA LEU A 61 -1.09 4.11 8.47
C LEU A 61 -2.04 4.30 7.27
N PRO A 62 -3.23 4.91 7.42
CA PRO A 62 -4.08 5.28 6.28
C PRO A 62 -3.37 6.20 5.27
N ILE A 63 -2.67 7.23 5.76
CA ILE A 63 -1.92 8.18 4.92
C ILE A 63 -0.84 7.44 4.12
N LEU A 64 -0.11 6.51 4.76
CA LEU A 64 0.88 5.69 4.09
C LEU A 64 0.24 4.87 2.96
N PHE A 65 -0.86 4.18 3.24
CA PHE A 65 -1.56 3.37 2.24
C PHE A 65 -2.13 4.17 1.08
N GLN A 66 -2.63 5.38 1.34
CA GLN A 66 -3.17 6.30 0.34
C GLN A 66 -2.15 6.60 -0.77
N HIS A 67 -0.90 6.84 -0.38
CA HIS A 67 0.15 7.31 -1.31
C HIS A 67 1.03 6.18 -1.82
N LEU A 68 1.35 5.22 -0.97
CA LEU A 68 2.26 4.14 -1.30
C LEU A 68 1.62 3.16 -2.29
N THR A 69 0.32 2.87 -2.16
CA THR A 69 -0.36 1.87 -2.99
C THR A 69 -0.34 2.24 -4.48
N PRO A 70 -0.79 3.45 -4.91
CA PRO A 70 -0.74 3.83 -6.32
C PRO A 70 0.71 3.92 -6.85
N MET A 71 1.67 4.31 -6.01
CA MET A 71 3.08 4.34 -6.38
C MET A 71 3.61 2.93 -6.72
N LEU A 72 3.32 1.93 -5.88
CA LEU A 72 3.76 0.54 -6.10
C LEU A 72 3.06 -0.10 -7.30
N GLN A 73 1.79 0.25 -7.55
CA GLN A 73 1.06 -0.21 -8.73
C GLN A 73 1.66 0.33 -10.02
N ARG A 74 2.05 1.61 -10.05
CA ARG A 74 2.79 2.24 -11.16
C ARG A 74 4.14 1.54 -11.44
N GLN A 75 4.79 1.04 -10.39
CA GLN A 75 6.00 0.20 -10.49
C GLN A 75 5.72 -1.24 -10.95
N ARG A 76 4.45 -1.66 -11.07
CA ARG A 76 3.99 -2.99 -11.51
C ARG A 76 4.60 -4.14 -10.69
N LEU A 77 4.71 -3.95 -9.38
CA LEU A 77 5.18 -4.96 -8.45
C LEU A 77 4.07 -5.98 -8.14
N GLN A 78 4.40 -7.24 -7.88
CA GLN A 78 3.52 -8.09 -7.08
C GLN A 78 3.85 -7.82 -5.62
N PHE A 79 2.91 -7.31 -4.82
CA PHE A 79 3.21 -6.97 -3.43
C PHE A 79 2.11 -7.37 -2.44
N ALA A 80 2.48 -7.35 -1.17
CA ALA A 80 1.57 -7.44 -0.03
C ALA A 80 2.10 -6.61 1.14
N TYR A 81 1.18 -6.04 1.92
CA TYR A 81 1.52 -5.31 3.14
C TYR A 81 1.52 -6.22 4.36
N TYR A 82 2.51 -6.03 5.23
CA TYR A 82 2.61 -6.70 6.53
C TYR A 82 2.86 -5.65 7.60
N VAL A 83 1.82 -5.30 8.34
CA VAL A 83 1.91 -4.38 9.47
C VAL A 83 2.34 -5.19 10.69
N ILE A 84 3.54 -4.92 11.19
CA ILE A 84 4.16 -5.66 12.30
C ILE A 84 3.99 -4.85 13.57
N GLU A 85 2.97 -5.20 14.36
CA GLU A 85 2.69 -4.58 15.66
C GLU A 85 3.75 -4.96 16.69
N GLN A 86 4.34 -3.96 17.33
CA GLN A 86 5.23 -4.18 18.46
C GLN A 86 4.42 -4.52 19.72
N VAL A 87 4.38 -5.80 20.07
CA VAL A 87 3.89 -6.23 21.40
C VAL A 87 4.99 -5.99 22.44
N THR A 88 4.67 -5.27 23.51
CA THR A 88 5.56 -5.22 24.68
C THR A 88 5.49 -6.59 25.35
N GLN A 89 6.58 -7.35 25.33
CA GLN A 89 6.70 -8.54 26.17
C GLN A 89 6.77 -8.07 27.63
N LEU A 90 5.76 -8.44 28.42
CA LEU A 90 5.74 -8.25 29.87
C LEU A 90 6.58 -9.34 30.54
#